data_AF-A0A3L8C0A2-F1
#
_entry.id   AF-A0A3L8C0A2-F1
#
_cell.length_a   1.000
_cell.length_b   1.000
_cell.length_c   1.000
_cell.angle_alpha   90.00
_cell.angle_beta   90.00
_cell.angle_gamma   90.00
#
_symmetry.space_group_name_H-M   'P 1'
#
loop_
_entity.id
_entity.type
_entity.pdbx_description
1 polymer ?
#
loop_
_entity_poly.entity_id
_entity_poly.type
_entity_poly.pdbx_seq_one_letter_code
_entity_poly.pdbx_strand_id
1 'polypeptide(L)'
;MNSIFLRIYGGMVVVCLVIGVAFYVALEAINFFRLQYYRSALITGPVQLIADLTASQPEDYRERWVQEVGHMLDSRMSLLSLDQIDLTNAQKEELRDNKVVLRVVDEFNREGEAIVAIPYREGTRYLVAKGEYLTEQQGRGMAELIAQYLSR
;
A
#
# COMPACT_ATOMS: atom_id res chain seq x y z
N MET A 1 -23.50 -19.02 55.28
CA MET A 1 -22.40 -19.74 54.59
C MET A 1 -22.23 -19.17 53.18
N ASN A 2 -21.95 -17.87 53.10
CA ASN A 2 -21.95 -17.11 51.86
C ASN A 2 -20.75 -16.15 51.87
N SER A 3 -20.28 -15.78 50.69
CA SER A 3 -19.62 -14.50 50.40
C SER A 3 -18.09 -14.38 50.35
N ILE A 4 -17.26 -15.19 51.02
CA ILE A 4 -15.79 -15.00 50.93
C ILE A 4 -15.16 -15.79 49.77
N PHE A 5 -15.31 -17.12 49.75
CA PHE A 5 -14.70 -17.95 48.69
C PHE A 5 -15.25 -17.60 47.30
N LEU A 6 -16.56 -17.45 47.15
CA LEU A 6 -17.18 -17.08 45.87
C LEU A 6 -16.66 -15.72 45.36
N ARG A 7 -16.38 -14.77 46.26
CA ARG A 7 -15.86 -13.45 45.89
C ARG A 7 -14.39 -13.50 45.49
N ILE A 8 -13.57 -14.32 46.15
CA ILE A 8 -12.16 -14.51 45.82
C ILE A 8 -12.03 -15.25 44.49
N TYR A 9 -12.71 -16.40 44.32
CA TYR A 9 -12.66 -17.17 43.09
C TYR A 9 -13.35 -16.46 41.93
N GLY A 10 -14.49 -15.81 42.17
CA GLY A 10 -15.16 -14.97 41.17
C GLY A 10 -14.30 -13.79 40.73
N GLY A 11 -13.61 -13.14 41.68
CA GLY A 11 -12.63 -12.09 41.40
C GLY A 11 -11.46 -12.59 40.54
N MET A 12 -10.90 -13.77 40.86
CA MET A 12 -9.87 -14.39 40.02
C MET A 12 -10.37 -14.65 38.60
N VAL A 13 -11.58 -15.22 38.44
CA VAL A 13 -12.14 -15.49 37.11
C VAL A 13 -12.33 -14.20 36.32
N VAL A 14 -12.86 -13.15 36.93
CA VAL A 14 -13.03 -11.84 36.29
C VAL A 14 -11.68 -11.26 35.87
N VAL A 15 -10.66 -11.33 36.73
CA VAL A 15 -9.31 -10.88 36.39
C VAL A 15 -8.74 -11.67 35.21
N CYS A 16 -8.91 -12.99 35.19
CA CYS A 16 -8.49 -13.82 34.05
C CYS A 16 -9.20 -13.45 32.75
N LEU A 17 -10.51 -13.14 32.79
CA LEU A 17 -11.24 -12.68 31.62
C LEU A 17 -10.74 -11.32 31.13
N VAL A 18 -10.51 -10.36 32.04
CA VAL A 18 -9.97 -9.05 31.69
C VAL A 18 -8.60 -9.17 31.04
N ILE A 19 -7.72 -10.01 31.60
CA ILE A 19 -6.42 -10.30 31.01
C ILE A 19 -6.59 -10.92 29.61
N GLY A 20 -7.48 -11.90 29.45
CA GLY A 20 -7.76 -12.52 28.16
C GLY A 20 -8.23 -11.53 27.09
N VAL A 21 -9.14 -10.62 27.45
CA VAL A 21 -9.61 -9.54 26.55
C VAL A 21 -8.46 -8.59 26.21
N ALA A 22 -7.64 -8.19 27.19
CA ALA A 22 -6.50 -7.32 26.93
C ALA A 22 -5.48 -7.96 25.97
N PHE A 23 -5.18 -9.26 26.14
CA PHE A 23 -4.34 -10.01 25.22
C PHE A 23 -4.94 -10.10 23.82
N TYR A 24 -6.24 -10.37 23.72
CA TYR A 24 -6.94 -10.42 22.44
C TYR A 24 -6.84 -9.08 21.69
N VAL A 25 -7.12 -7.97 22.38
CA VAL A 25 -7.01 -6.62 21.79
C VAL A 25 -5.57 -6.32 21.36
N ALA A 26 -4.58 -6.70 22.16
CA ALA A 26 -3.17 -6.51 21.81
C ALA A 26 -2.77 -7.31 20.56
N LEU A 27 -3.21 -8.57 20.45
CA LEU A 27 -2.96 -9.41 19.27
C LEU A 27 -3.60 -8.80 18.02
N GLU A 28 -4.84 -8.34 18.14
CA GLU A 28 -5.55 -7.71 17.02
C GLU A 28 -4.84 -6.44 16.55
N ALA A 29 -4.41 -5.59 17.48
CA ALA A 29 -3.64 -4.39 17.16
C ALA A 29 -2.31 -4.73 16.45
N ILE A 30 -1.57 -5.73 16.96
CA ILE A 30 -0.31 -6.18 16.32
C ILE A 30 -0.58 -6.70 14.91
N ASN A 31 -1.64 -7.49 14.74
CA ASN A 31 -2.00 -8.05 13.44
C ASN A 31 -2.34 -6.95 12.43
N PHE A 32 -3.09 -5.94 12.86
CA PHE A 32 -3.41 -4.76 12.06
C PHE A 32 -2.15 -4.03 11.58
N PHE A 33 -1.23 -3.71 12.49
CA PHE A 33 0.01 -3.03 12.13
C PHE A 33 0.90 -3.87 11.21
N ARG A 34 1.00 -5.18 11.47
CA ARG A 34 1.78 -6.11 10.67
C ARG A 34 1.27 -6.16 9.23
N LEU A 35 -0.05 -6.27 9.04
CA LEU A 35 -0.65 -6.36 7.72
C LEU A 35 -0.45 -5.07 6.92
N GLN A 36 -0.61 -3.91 7.56
CA GLN A 36 -0.35 -2.62 6.93
C GLN A 36 1.13 -2.44 6.56
N TYR A 37 2.05 -2.79 7.47
CA TYR A 37 3.48 -2.66 7.24
C TYR A 37 3.95 -3.56 6.08
N TYR A 38 3.52 -4.83 6.07
CA TYR A 38 3.87 -5.74 4.98
C TYR A 38 3.36 -5.24 3.63
N ARG A 39 2.12 -4.75 3.57
CA ARG A 39 1.56 -4.19 2.33
C ARG A 39 2.36 -3.00 1.83
N SER A 40 2.73 -2.10 2.74
CA SER A 40 3.54 -0.94 2.37
C SER A 40 4.90 -1.38 1.84
N ALA A 41 5.63 -2.21 2.58
CA ALA A 41 6.94 -2.71 2.18
C ALA A 41 6.92 -3.48 0.85
N LEU A 42 5.87 -4.27 0.59
CA LEU A 42 5.72 -5.06 -0.63
C LEU A 42 5.37 -4.22 -1.87
N ILE A 43 4.64 -3.11 -1.71
CA ILE A 43 4.17 -2.29 -2.85
C ILE A 43 5.13 -1.15 -3.16
N THR A 44 5.75 -0.55 -2.15
CA THR A 44 6.63 0.62 -2.33
C THR A 44 7.77 0.33 -3.31
N GLY A 45 8.46 -0.80 -3.17
CA GLY A 45 9.57 -1.16 -4.08
C GLY A 45 9.15 -1.29 -5.54
N PRO A 46 8.17 -2.15 -5.87
CA PRO A 46 7.61 -2.26 -7.22
C PRO A 46 7.14 -0.94 -7.83
N VAL A 47 6.40 -0.12 -7.06
CA VAL A 47 5.88 1.16 -7.57
C VAL A 47 6.99 2.16 -7.83
N GLN A 48 8.01 2.22 -6.98
CA GLN A 48 9.21 3.04 -7.22
C GLN A 48 9.97 2.58 -8.46
N LEU A 49 10.14 1.26 -8.65
CA LEU A 49 10.78 0.73 -9.86
C LEU A 49 10.02 1.13 -11.14
N ILE A 50 8.70 1.02 -11.13
CA ILE A 50 7.85 1.44 -12.25
C ILE A 50 7.98 2.95 -12.49
N ALA A 51 8.04 3.76 -11.44
CA ALA A 51 8.25 5.20 -11.55
C ALA A 51 9.59 5.53 -12.21
N ASP A 52 10.67 4.87 -11.79
CA ASP A 52 12.02 5.06 -12.35
C ASP A 52 12.08 4.62 -13.82
N LEU A 53 11.52 3.45 -14.13
CA LEU A 53 11.41 2.96 -15.50
C LEU A 53 10.58 3.92 -16.35
N THR A 54 9.50 4.49 -15.82
CA THR A 54 8.69 5.48 -16.52
C THR A 54 9.45 6.78 -16.74
N ALA A 55 10.16 7.30 -15.73
CA ALA A 55 10.98 8.50 -15.84
C ALA A 55 12.08 8.36 -16.91
N SER A 56 12.59 7.14 -17.13
CA SER A 56 13.56 6.85 -18.17
C SER A 56 13.00 6.82 -19.60
N GLN A 57 11.68 6.75 -19.77
CA GLN A 57 11.06 6.78 -21.10
C GLN A 57 10.96 8.22 -21.63
N PRO A 58 10.93 8.41 -22.97
CA PRO A 58 10.64 9.71 -23.57
C PRO A 58 9.29 10.25 -23.09
N GLU A 59 9.22 11.55 -22.76
CA GLU A 59 8.03 12.16 -22.11
C GLU A 59 6.73 11.91 -22.87
N ASP A 60 6.78 12.00 -24.20
CA ASP A 60 5.64 11.78 -25.10
C ASP A 60 5.13 10.33 -25.11
N TYR A 61 5.95 9.39 -24.63
CA TYR A 61 5.63 7.96 -24.56
C TYR A 61 5.27 7.49 -23.15
N ARG A 62 5.59 8.27 -22.10
CA ARG A 62 5.39 7.87 -20.70
C ARG A 62 3.94 7.49 -20.37
N GLU A 63 2.95 8.21 -20.89
CA GLU A 63 1.54 7.86 -20.66
C GLU A 63 1.18 6.49 -21.22
N ARG A 64 1.62 6.22 -22.46
CA ARG A 64 1.38 4.93 -23.13
C ARG A 64 2.13 3.81 -22.42
N TRP A 65 3.39 4.05 -22.07
CA TRP A 65 4.21 3.12 -21.30
C TRP A 65 3.53 2.70 -19.98
N VAL A 66 3.00 3.67 -19.23
CA VAL A 66 2.29 3.38 -17.97
C VAL A 66 1.04 2.53 -18.21
N GLN A 67 0.29 2.78 -19.28
CA GLN A 67 -0.87 1.95 -19.63
C GLN A 67 -0.46 0.53 -20.01
N GLU A 68 0.60 0.36 -20.81
CA GLU A 68 1.13 -0.96 -21.19
C GLU A 68 1.59 -1.76 -19.97
N VAL A 69 2.33 -1.12 -19.07
CA VAL A 69 2.74 -1.72 -17.79
C VAL A 69 1.52 -2.06 -16.92
N GLY A 70 0.53 -1.18 -16.88
CA GLY A 70 -0.74 -1.43 -16.19
C GLY A 70 -1.43 -2.70 -16.70
N HIS A 71 -1.59 -2.82 -18.02
CA HIS A 71 -2.17 -4.01 -18.66
C HIS A 71 -1.39 -5.28 -18.36
N MET A 72 -0.06 -5.23 -18.42
CA MET A 72 0.79 -6.37 -18.09
C MET A 72 0.59 -6.83 -16.64
N LEU A 73 0.47 -5.89 -15.71
CA LEU A 73 0.27 -6.14 -14.28
C LEU A 73 -1.20 -6.33 -13.87
N ASP A 74 -2.13 -6.41 -14.83
CA ASP A 74 -3.57 -6.45 -14.58
C ASP A 74 -4.04 -5.35 -13.60
N SER A 75 -3.56 -4.14 -13.83
CA SER A 75 -3.82 -2.98 -12.98
C SER A 75 -4.16 -1.76 -13.83
N ARG A 76 -5.04 -0.91 -13.31
CA ARG A 76 -5.39 0.35 -13.94
C ARG A 76 -4.37 1.39 -13.53
N MET A 77 -3.43 1.69 -14.43
CA MET A 77 -2.42 2.71 -14.20
C MET A 77 -2.62 3.92 -15.10
N SER A 78 -2.42 5.11 -14.55
CA SER A 78 -2.46 6.36 -15.30
C SER A 78 -1.48 7.40 -14.75
N LEU A 79 -1.09 8.33 -15.62
CA LEU A 79 -0.32 9.52 -15.27
C LEU A 79 -1.29 10.70 -15.15
N LEU A 80 -1.41 11.24 -13.95
CA LEU A 80 -2.36 12.30 -13.63
C LEU A 80 -1.62 13.55 -13.12
N SER A 81 -2.22 14.71 -13.35
CA SER A 81 -1.76 15.98 -12.77
C SER A 81 -2.33 16.17 -11.36
N LEU A 82 -1.76 17.12 -10.60
CA LEU A 82 -2.13 17.33 -9.20
C LEU A 82 -3.61 17.69 -9.00
N ASP A 83 -4.22 18.38 -9.96
CA ASP A 83 -5.63 18.78 -9.98
C ASP A 83 -6.60 17.61 -10.20
N GLN A 84 -6.10 16.49 -10.73
CA GLN A 84 -6.90 15.30 -10.99
C GLN A 84 -6.90 14.31 -9.82
N ILE A 85 -6.10 14.58 -8.77
CA ILE A 85 -5.94 13.72 -7.60
C ILE A 85 -6.29 14.49 -6.34
N ASP A 86 -7.28 14.02 -5.60
CA ASP A 86 -7.64 14.60 -4.32
C ASP A 86 -6.63 14.17 -3.24
N LEU A 87 -5.54 14.92 -3.08
CA LEU A 87 -4.48 14.66 -2.10
C LEU A 87 -4.61 15.52 -0.85
N THR A 88 -4.50 14.90 0.32
CA THR A 88 -4.36 15.62 1.60
C THR A 88 -2.99 16.29 1.70
N ASN A 89 -2.86 17.30 2.55
CA ASN A 89 -1.57 18.01 2.74
C ASN A 89 -0.44 17.07 3.20
N ALA A 90 -0.76 16.09 4.06
CA ALA A 90 0.22 15.09 4.50
C ALA A 90 0.69 14.21 3.33
N GLN A 91 -0.23 13.77 2.46
CA GLN A 91 0.11 12.98 1.27
C GLN A 91 0.94 13.77 0.27
N LYS A 92 0.66 15.08 0.11
CA LYS A 92 1.49 15.95 -0.73
C LYS A 92 2.93 16.03 -0.22
N GLU A 93 3.11 16.15 1.10
CA GLU A 93 4.45 16.17 1.70
C GLU A 93 5.18 14.84 1.52
N GLU A 94 4.47 13.73 1.71
CA GLU A 94 5.02 12.40 1.48
C GLU A 94 5.48 12.19 0.02
N LEU A 95 4.68 12.64 -0.94
CA LEU A 95 5.05 12.59 -2.36
C LEU A 95 6.23 13.52 -2.70
N ARG A 96 6.34 14.68 -2.05
CA ARG A 96 7.49 15.59 -2.20
C ARG A 96 8.78 14.97 -1.69
N ASP A 97 8.69 14.14 -0.66
CA ASP A 97 9.81 13.34 -0.13
C ASP A 97 10.13 12.10 -0.99
N ASN A 98 9.53 11.98 -2.17
CA ASN A 98 9.70 10.85 -3.09
C ASN A 98 9.25 9.50 -2.50
N LYS A 99 8.31 9.54 -1.55
CA LYS A 99 7.69 8.35 -0.96
C LYS A 99 6.43 7.97 -1.74
N VAL A 100 6.04 6.70 -1.62
CA VAL A 100 4.82 6.17 -2.24
C VAL A 100 3.66 6.34 -1.27
N VAL A 101 2.61 7.03 -1.70
CA VAL A 101 1.36 7.14 -0.93
C VAL A 101 0.47 5.95 -1.28
N LEU A 102 0.05 5.22 -0.26
CA LEU A 102 -0.86 4.07 -0.41
C LEU A 102 -2.22 4.39 0.19
N ARG A 103 -3.28 4.09 -0.56
CA ARG A 103 -4.66 4.21 -0.15
C ARG A 103 -5.35 2.87 -0.28
N VAL A 104 -6.20 2.57 0.69
CA VAL A 104 -7.13 1.45 0.62
C VAL A 104 -8.42 1.98 0.01
N VAL A 105 -8.89 1.35 -1.06
CA VAL A 105 -10.08 1.80 -1.79
C VAL A 105 -11.33 1.03 -1.35
N ASP A 106 -11.17 -0.20 -0.85
CA ASP A 106 -12.29 -1.09 -0.51
C ASP A 106 -12.31 -1.49 0.97
N GLU A 107 -13.53 -1.69 1.50
CA GLU A 107 -13.83 -2.09 2.88
C GLU A 107 -13.32 -3.51 3.18
N PHE A 108 -13.29 -4.38 2.16
CA PHE A 108 -12.67 -5.71 2.25
C PHE A 108 -11.16 -5.70 1.97
N ASN A 109 -10.56 -4.52 1.78
CA ASN A 109 -9.12 -4.36 1.73
C ASN A 109 -8.46 -5.15 0.58
N ARG A 110 -9.21 -5.37 -0.52
CA ARG A 110 -8.78 -6.14 -1.70
C ARG A 110 -8.19 -5.27 -2.80
N GLU A 111 -8.70 -4.06 -2.94
CA GLU A 111 -8.22 -3.08 -3.92
C GLU A 111 -7.50 -1.92 -3.22
N GLY A 112 -6.39 -1.51 -3.84
CA GLY A 112 -5.58 -0.40 -3.39
C GLY A 112 -5.30 0.61 -4.50
N GLU A 113 -4.96 1.82 -4.09
CA GLU A 113 -4.41 2.86 -4.95
C GLU A 113 -3.00 3.21 -4.43
N ALA A 114 -2.00 3.11 -5.30
CA ALA A 114 -0.64 3.55 -5.05
C ALA A 114 -0.32 4.78 -5.89
N ILE A 115 0.26 5.80 -5.27
CA ILE A 115 0.56 7.09 -5.89
C ILE A 115 2.03 7.41 -5.68
N VAL A 116 2.73 7.78 -6.74
CA VAL A 116 4.13 8.20 -6.69
C VAL A 116 4.38 9.36 -7.66
N ALA A 117 5.26 10.29 -7.27
CA ALA A 117 5.63 11.43 -8.09
C ALA A 117 6.64 11.02 -9.18
N ILE A 118 6.44 11.53 -10.40
CA ILE A 118 7.33 11.35 -11.55
C ILE A 118 7.75 12.73 -12.06
N PRO A 119 9.06 13.03 -12.10
CA PRO A 119 9.55 14.32 -12.60
C PRO A 119 9.36 14.44 -14.12
N TYR A 120 8.86 15.59 -14.57
CA TYR A 120 8.74 15.99 -15.97
C TYR A 120 9.53 17.28 -16.21
N ARG A 121 9.82 17.60 -17.48
CA ARG A 121 10.46 18.88 -17.87
C ARG A 121 9.66 20.08 -17.40
N GLU A 122 8.34 20.02 -17.52
CA GLU A 122 7.41 21.06 -17.04
C GLU A 122 6.59 20.54 -15.84
N GLY A 123 7.26 20.43 -14.70
CA GLY A 123 6.61 20.14 -13.42
C GLY A 123 6.65 18.68 -13.00
N THR A 124 5.58 18.21 -12.35
CA THR A 124 5.50 16.88 -11.76
C THR A 124 4.16 16.25 -12.09
N ARG A 125 4.20 15.02 -12.58
CA ARG A 125 3.00 14.19 -12.75
C ARG A 125 3.04 13.03 -11.78
N TYR A 126 1.90 12.44 -11.52
CA TYR A 126 1.75 11.40 -10.51
C TYR A 126 1.31 10.12 -11.21
N LEU A 127 2.07 9.06 -11.01
CA LEU A 127 1.65 7.71 -11.38
C LEU A 127 0.65 7.23 -10.34
N VAL A 128 -0.56 6.92 -10.79
CA VAL A 128 -1.62 6.36 -9.98
C VAL A 128 -1.89 4.94 -10.47
N ALA A 129 -1.65 3.95 -9.61
CA ALA A 129 -1.88 2.54 -9.89
C ALA A 129 -3.02 2.02 -9.01
N LYS A 130 -4.08 1.49 -9.64
CA LYS A 130 -5.24 0.89 -8.98
C LYS A 130 -5.37 -0.57 -9.35
N GLY A 131 -5.55 -1.44 -8.37
CA GLY A 131 -5.78 -2.86 -8.64
C GLY A 131 -5.88 -3.69 -7.39
N GLU A 132 -6.09 -5.00 -7.61
CA GLU A 132 -6.02 -5.98 -6.54
C GLU A 132 -4.58 -6.15 -6.05
N TYR A 133 -4.45 -6.47 -4.77
CA TYR A 133 -3.16 -6.76 -4.17
C TYR A 133 -2.68 -8.17 -4.55
N LEU A 134 -1.47 -8.24 -5.12
CA LEU A 134 -0.64 -9.43 -5.20
C LEU A 134 -1.29 -10.60 -5.97
N THR A 135 -1.41 -10.44 -7.30
CA THR A 135 -1.86 -11.50 -8.21
C THR A 135 -0.68 -12.27 -8.82
N GLU A 136 -0.91 -13.48 -9.33
CA GLU A 136 0.11 -14.24 -10.08
C GLU A 136 0.62 -13.45 -11.29
N GLN A 137 -0.28 -12.78 -12.00
CA GLN A 137 0.04 -11.97 -13.17
C GLN A 137 0.93 -10.78 -12.80
N GLN A 138 0.67 -10.11 -11.68
CA GLN A 138 1.56 -9.08 -11.14
C GLN A 138 2.95 -9.64 -10.82
N GLY A 139 3.03 -10.80 -10.18
CA GLY A 139 4.32 -11.44 -9.87
C GLY A 139 5.14 -11.73 -11.14
N ARG A 140 4.50 -12.26 -12.18
CA ARG A 140 5.14 -12.53 -13.46
C ARG A 140 5.57 -11.26 -14.19
N GLY A 141 4.69 -10.26 -14.29
CA GLY A 141 5.00 -8.98 -14.94
C GLY A 141 6.10 -8.21 -14.22
N MET A 142 6.13 -8.25 -12.87
CA MET A 142 7.21 -7.64 -12.10
C MET A 142 8.56 -8.32 -12.35
N ALA A 143 8.60 -9.65 -12.49
CA ALA A 143 9.84 -10.35 -12.83
C ALA A 143 10.38 -9.91 -14.19
N GLU A 144 9.50 -9.69 -15.17
CA GLU A 144 9.87 -9.18 -16.49
C GLU A 144 10.40 -7.74 -16.43
N LEU A 145 9.75 -6.86 -15.66
CA LEU A 145 10.22 -5.49 -15.44
C LEU A 145 11.59 -5.43 -14.76
N ILE A 146 11.81 -6.28 -13.76
CA ILE A 146 13.11 -6.38 -13.07
C ILE A 146 14.18 -6.88 -14.05
N ALA A 147 13.89 -7.90 -14.86
CA ALA A 147 14.81 -8.38 -15.87
C ALA A 147 15.16 -7.27 -16.88
N GLN A 148 14.16 -6.50 -17.32
CA GLN A 148 14.38 -5.36 -18.21
C GLN A 148 15.25 -4.28 -17.54
N TYR A 149 14.99 -3.96 -16.28
CA TYR A 149 15.78 -2.98 -15.51
C TYR A 149 17.24 -3.41 -15.36
N LEU A 150 17.49 -4.68 -15.07
CA LEU A 150 18.84 -5.23 -14.92
C LEU A 150 19.59 -5.42 -16.25
N SER A 151 18.87 -5.46 -17.37
CA SER A 151 19.46 -5.63 -18.71
C SER A 151 19.95 -4.33 -19.35
N ARG A 152 19.74 -3.19 -18.68
CA ARG A 152 20.25 -1.87 -19.09
C ARG A 152 21.67 -1.64 -18.60
#